data_AF-A0A7W0VKV5-F1
#
_entry.id   AF-A0A7W0VKV5-F1
#
_cell.length_a   1.000
_cell.length_b   1.000
_cell.length_c   1.000
_cell.angle_alpha   90.00
_cell.angle_beta   90.00
_cell.angle_gamma   90.00
#
_symmetry.space_group_name_H-M   'P 1'
#
loop_
_entity.id
_entity.type
_entity.pdbx_description
1 polymer ?
#
loop_
_entity_poly.entity_id
_entity_poly.type
_entity_poly.pdbx_seq_one_letter_code
_entity_poly.pdbx_strand_id
1 'polypeptide(L)'
;MTRRIATLVCALLVMLTACKAQQPRHRPSGPIVDVCEGKPGVKLVTMGVGSLIWERHGHIALCTCGDGGRRDACYNYGIGDFAKPLDMGWGFLRGENSFWVGKMSPVQMIAVYQLADRTVWVQDLPLTPEQETKVITKLESDILEENKHYSYDHFW
;
A
#
# COMPACT_ATOMS: atom_id res chain seq x y z
N MET A 1 6.08 -51.93 -11.48
CA MET A 1 5.65 -50.53 -11.78
C MET A 1 5.66 -49.60 -10.58
N THR A 2 5.56 -50.09 -9.34
CA THR A 2 5.44 -49.31 -8.09
C THR A 2 6.69 -48.50 -7.69
N ARG A 3 7.91 -48.98 -7.97
CA ARG A 3 9.15 -48.25 -7.62
C ARG A 3 9.36 -46.97 -8.44
N ARG A 4 8.93 -46.92 -9.70
CA ARG A 4 9.10 -45.74 -10.58
C ARG A 4 8.17 -44.59 -10.21
N ILE A 5 6.97 -44.91 -9.71
CA ILE A 5 5.98 -43.93 -9.24
C ILE A 5 6.46 -43.28 -7.94
N ALA A 6 7.04 -44.06 -7.02
CA ALA A 6 7.57 -43.53 -5.76
C ALA A 6 8.75 -42.55 -5.97
N THR A 7 9.62 -42.80 -6.97
CA THR A 7 10.74 -41.90 -7.29
C THR A 7 10.26 -40.59 -7.94
N LEU A 8 9.23 -40.65 -8.80
CA LEU A 8 8.64 -39.46 -9.43
C LEU A 8 7.91 -38.57 -8.41
N VAL A 9 7.23 -39.16 -7.44
CA VAL A 9 6.55 -38.42 -6.36
C VAL A 9 7.56 -37.76 -5.42
N CYS A 10 8.65 -38.44 -5.04
CA CYS A 10 9.74 -37.84 -4.26
C CYS A 10 10.45 -36.70 -5.02
N ALA A 11 10.71 -36.85 -6.32
CA ALA A 11 11.34 -35.79 -7.13
C ALA A 11 10.45 -34.55 -7.25
N LEU A 12 9.13 -34.72 -7.34
CA LEU A 12 8.17 -33.62 -7.39
C LEU A 12 8.08 -32.87 -6.04
N LEU A 13 8.13 -33.60 -4.92
CA LEU A 13 8.13 -33.03 -3.56
C LEU A 13 9.43 -32.26 -3.23
N VAL A 14 10.58 -32.69 -3.76
CA VAL A 14 11.86 -31.97 -3.63
C VAL A 14 11.89 -30.70 -4.50
N MET A 15 11.29 -30.74 -5.69
CA MET A 15 11.14 -29.54 -6.55
C MET A 15 10.17 -28.51 -5.96
N LEU A 16 9.10 -28.94 -5.28
CA LEU A 16 8.14 -28.05 -4.62
C LEU A 16 8.71 -27.37 -3.36
N THR A 17 9.69 -27.99 -2.68
CA THR A 17 10.35 -27.40 -1.50
C THR A 17 11.46 -26.42 -1.86
N ALA A 18 12.14 -26.60 -3.00
CA ALA A 18 13.13 -25.66 -3.51
C ALA A 18 12.52 -24.36 -4.10
N CYS A 19 11.23 -24.36 -4.44
CA CYS A 19 10.53 -23.19 -5.00
C CYS A 19 9.96 -22.24 -3.92
N LYS A 20 10.21 -22.49 -2.62
CA LYS A 20 10.28 -21.39 -1.66
C LYS A 20 11.57 -20.62 -1.94
N ALA A 21 11.61 -19.96 -3.10
CA ALA A 21 12.65 -19.03 -3.45
C ALA A 21 12.73 -18.05 -2.28
N GLN A 22 13.85 -18.14 -1.56
CA GLN A 22 14.30 -17.15 -0.61
C GLN A 22 14.16 -15.80 -1.32
N GLN A 23 13.13 -15.02 -0.98
CA GLN A 23 13.08 -13.64 -1.46
C GLN A 23 14.41 -13.02 -1.01
N PRO A 24 15.22 -12.50 -1.94
CA PRO A 24 16.46 -11.86 -1.55
C PRO A 24 16.09 -10.83 -0.47
N ARG A 25 16.80 -10.85 0.66
CA ARG A 25 16.67 -9.78 1.65
C ARG A 25 17.12 -8.49 0.96
N HIS A 26 16.19 -7.83 0.30
CA HIS A 26 16.44 -6.56 -0.34
C HIS A 26 16.61 -5.58 0.81
N ARG A 27 17.85 -5.13 1.04
CA ARG A 27 18.09 -3.99 1.91
C ARG A 27 17.62 -2.77 1.11
N PRO A 28 16.67 -1.97 1.63
CA PRO A 28 16.34 -0.71 0.99
C PRO A 28 17.64 0.09 0.84
N SER A 29 18.05 0.38 -0.39
CA SER A 29 19.34 1.03 -0.69
C SER A 29 19.17 2.48 -1.16
N GLY A 30 17.96 3.04 -0.99
CA GLY A 30 17.65 4.43 -1.29
C GLY A 30 17.79 5.36 -0.07
N PRO A 31 17.85 6.68 -0.30
CA PRO A 31 17.76 7.67 0.77
C PRO A 31 16.44 7.51 1.54
N ILE A 32 16.46 7.82 2.83
CA ILE A 32 15.24 7.90 3.64
C ILE A 32 14.41 9.06 3.09
N VAL A 33 13.19 8.77 2.63
CA VAL A 33 12.26 9.79 2.15
C VAL A 33 11.63 10.45 3.37
N ASP A 34 11.97 11.71 3.61
CA ASP A 34 11.21 12.58 4.50
C ASP A 34 10.06 13.18 3.71
N VAL A 35 8.82 12.78 4.03
CA VAL A 35 7.63 13.24 3.30
C VAL A 35 7.35 14.72 3.58
N CYS A 36 7.63 15.19 4.79
CA CYS A 36 7.22 16.53 5.20
C CYS A 36 8.34 17.56 4.99
N GLU A 37 9.61 17.16 5.11
CA GLU A 37 10.78 18.04 4.95
C GLU A 37 10.68 19.34 5.77
N GLY A 38 9.97 19.32 6.90
CA GLY A 38 9.66 20.51 7.70
C GLY A 38 8.75 21.55 7.04
N LYS A 39 8.10 21.23 5.92
CA LYS A 39 7.17 22.09 5.18
C LYS A 39 5.72 21.65 5.44
N PRO A 40 4.93 22.46 6.16
CA PRO A 40 3.50 22.19 6.36
C PRO A 40 2.74 22.09 5.03
N GLY A 41 1.54 21.50 5.09
CA GLY A 41 0.63 21.38 3.97
C GLY A 41 0.27 19.94 3.63
N VAL A 42 -0.43 19.75 2.51
CA VAL A 42 -0.80 18.42 2.01
C VAL A 42 0.16 17.99 0.90
N LYS A 43 0.66 16.77 1.01
CA LYS A 43 1.54 16.12 0.02
C LYS A 43 0.81 14.96 -0.64
N LEU A 44 0.96 14.83 -1.95
CA LEU A 44 0.66 13.60 -2.67
C LEU A 44 1.92 12.73 -2.66
N VAL A 45 1.80 11.53 -2.12
CA VAL A 45 2.87 10.53 -2.14
C VAL A 45 2.47 9.42 -3.11
N THR A 46 3.32 9.19 -4.10
CA THR A 46 3.13 8.15 -5.11
C THR A 46 4.17 7.08 -4.93
N MET A 47 3.74 5.83 -4.87
CA MET A 47 4.60 4.66 -4.77
C MET A 47 4.58 3.95 -6.12
N GLY A 48 5.77 3.72 -6.70
CA GLY A 48 5.97 3.03 -7.98
C GLY A 48 5.49 1.59 -7.93
N VAL A 49 5.58 0.82 -9.01
CA VAL A 49 5.08 -0.56 -9.05
C VAL A 49 5.87 -1.51 -8.14
N GLY A 50 5.22 -2.57 -7.67
CA GLY A 50 5.84 -3.59 -6.81
C GLY A 50 5.89 -4.97 -7.43
N SER A 51 6.29 -5.95 -6.62
CA SER A 51 6.49 -7.32 -7.06
C SER A 51 5.19 -8.14 -7.10
N LEU A 52 4.23 -7.80 -6.25
CA LEU A 52 2.96 -8.53 -6.12
C LEU A 52 1.95 -8.08 -7.19
N ILE A 53 0.95 -8.91 -7.48
CA ILE A 53 -0.01 -8.65 -8.57
C ILE A 53 -0.85 -7.38 -8.30
N TRP A 54 -1.31 -7.18 -7.07
CA TRP A 54 -2.07 -5.99 -6.65
C TRP A 54 -1.21 -4.72 -6.58
N GLU A 55 0.11 -4.85 -6.72
CA GLU A 55 1.05 -3.73 -6.66
C GLU A 55 1.45 -3.19 -8.04
N ARG A 56 0.98 -3.82 -9.12
CA ARG A 56 1.40 -3.52 -10.50
C ARG A 56 0.92 -2.18 -11.04
N HIS A 57 -0.04 -1.54 -10.37
CA HIS A 57 -0.56 -0.23 -10.73
C HIS A 57 0.03 0.91 -9.88
N GLY A 58 1.02 0.62 -9.04
CA GLY A 58 1.54 1.58 -8.07
C GLY A 58 0.58 1.78 -6.90
N HIS A 59 0.74 2.89 -6.18
CA HIS A 59 -0.12 3.28 -5.08
C HIS A 59 -0.04 4.78 -4.81
N ILE A 60 -1.05 5.34 -4.15
CA ILE A 60 -1.07 6.75 -3.75
C ILE A 60 -1.50 6.90 -2.29
N ALA A 61 -0.89 7.87 -1.61
CA ALA A 61 -1.33 8.35 -0.31
C ALA A 61 -1.35 9.88 -0.30
N LEU A 62 -2.23 10.44 0.52
CA LEU A 62 -2.19 11.86 0.86
C LEU A 62 -1.59 11.99 2.26
N CYS A 63 -0.58 12.85 2.42
CA CYS A 63 0.04 13.11 3.70
C CYS A 63 -0.21 14.54 4.13
N THR A 64 -0.66 14.73 5.36
CA THR A 64 -0.82 16.03 6.00
C THR A 64 0.39 16.28 6.88
N CYS A 65 1.13 17.34 6.57
CA CYS A 65 2.28 17.80 7.33
C CYS A 65 1.85 19.01 8.17
N GLY A 66 1.99 18.89 9.49
CA GLY A 66 1.45 19.84 10.43
C GLY A 66 2.20 21.17 10.47
N ASP A 67 1.46 22.25 10.72
CA ASP A 67 1.94 23.46 11.38
C ASP A 67 1.33 23.53 12.79
N GLY A 68 1.89 24.39 13.66
CA GLY A 68 1.21 24.81 14.90
C GLY A 68 0.77 23.70 15.88
N GLY A 69 1.40 22.52 15.85
CA GLY A 69 1.10 21.41 16.77
C GLY A 69 0.20 20.30 16.20
N ARG A 70 -0.25 20.40 14.95
CA ARG A 70 -0.88 19.28 14.23
C ARG A 70 0.15 18.16 14.00
N ARG A 71 -0.25 16.91 14.20
CA ARG A 71 0.61 15.75 13.94
C ARG A 71 0.60 15.36 12.47
N ASP A 72 1.75 14.96 11.97
CA ASP A 72 1.86 14.44 10.61
C ASP A 72 1.14 13.10 10.48
N ALA A 73 0.44 12.91 9.37
CA ALA A 73 -0.28 11.69 9.09
C ALA A 73 -0.35 11.45 7.59
N CYS A 74 -0.35 10.19 7.19
CA CYS A 74 -0.57 9.76 5.82
C CYS A 74 -1.81 8.87 5.74
N TYR A 75 -2.62 9.13 4.73
CA TYR A 75 -3.89 8.50 4.42
C TYR A 75 -3.73 7.70 3.16
N ASN A 76 -3.76 6.39 3.32
CA ASN A 76 -3.39 5.45 2.28
C ASN A 76 -4.65 4.82 1.70
N TYR A 77 -4.92 5.09 0.43
CA TYR A 77 -6.11 4.61 -0.25
C TYR A 77 -5.79 3.36 -1.05
N GLY A 78 -6.43 2.24 -0.70
CA GLY A 78 -6.35 0.98 -1.43
C GLY A 78 -5.69 -0.11 -0.59
N ILE A 79 -5.80 -0.01 0.73
CA ILE A 79 -5.46 -1.11 1.62
C ILE A 79 -6.52 -2.20 1.45
N GLY A 80 -6.09 -3.46 1.43
CA GLY A 80 -6.94 -4.64 1.29
C GLY A 80 -6.47 -5.78 2.21
N ASP A 81 -7.29 -6.81 2.38
CA ASP A 81 -6.87 -8.04 3.08
C ASP A 81 -6.07 -8.93 2.11
N PHE A 82 -4.80 -8.55 1.90
CA PHE A 82 -3.89 -9.28 1.01
C PHE A 82 -3.49 -10.66 1.56
N ALA A 83 -3.82 -11.00 2.81
CA ALA A 83 -3.65 -12.34 3.35
C ALA A 83 -4.74 -13.32 2.86
N LYS A 84 -5.88 -12.79 2.38
CA LYS A 84 -6.97 -13.55 1.76
C LYS A 84 -7.19 -13.13 0.30
N PRO A 85 -6.21 -13.39 -0.58
CA PRO A 85 -6.24 -12.86 -1.95
C PRO A 85 -7.42 -13.36 -2.80
N LEU A 86 -7.93 -14.57 -2.52
CA LEU A 86 -9.10 -15.11 -3.23
C LEU A 86 -10.40 -14.40 -2.83
N ASP A 87 -10.62 -14.18 -1.54
CA ASP A 87 -11.81 -13.49 -1.03
C ASP A 87 -11.80 -12.03 -1.50
N MET A 88 -10.65 -11.36 -1.38
CA MET A 88 -10.47 -9.98 -1.85
C MET A 88 -10.70 -9.86 -3.37
N GLY A 89 -10.10 -10.75 -4.17
CA GLY A 89 -10.28 -10.75 -5.62
C GLY A 89 -11.73 -11.04 -6.04
N TRP A 90 -12.40 -11.96 -5.34
CA TRP A 90 -13.79 -12.29 -5.60
C TRP A 90 -14.76 -11.15 -5.20
N GLY A 91 -14.48 -10.47 -4.09
CA GLY A 91 -15.20 -9.26 -3.68
C GLY A 91 -15.02 -8.13 -4.68
N PHE A 92 -13.78 -7.87 -5.11
CA PHE A 92 -13.45 -6.86 -6.12
C PHE A 92 -14.23 -7.06 -7.43
N LEU A 93 -14.25 -8.28 -7.96
CA LEU A 93 -14.99 -8.59 -9.20
C LEU A 93 -16.51 -8.39 -9.07
N ARG A 94 -17.05 -8.45 -7.84
CA ARG A 94 -18.48 -8.22 -7.55
C ARG A 94 -18.78 -6.80 -7.07
N GLY A 95 -17.77 -5.91 -7.07
CA GLY A 95 -17.94 -4.54 -6.61
C GLY A 95 -18.20 -4.43 -5.10
N GLU A 96 -17.76 -5.41 -4.30
CA GLU A 96 -17.84 -5.34 -2.84
C GLU A 96 -16.74 -4.40 -2.29
N ASN A 97 -16.98 -3.80 -1.13
CA ASN A 97 -16.07 -2.87 -0.42
C ASN A 97 -14.80 -3.58 0.11
N SER A 98 -13.99 -4.11 -0.80
CA SER A 98 -12.82 -4.94 -0.51
C SER A 98 -11.59 -4.12 -0.11
N PHE A 99 -11.68 -2.79 -0.25
CA PHE A 99 -10.63 -1.85 0.07
C PHE A 99 -11.07 -0.87 1.15
N TRP A 100 -10.08 -0.34 1.86
CA TRP A 100 -10.29 0.76 2.80
C TRP A 100 -9.15 1.76 2.80
N VAL A 101 -9.42 2.94 3.35
CA VAL A 101 -8.41 3.93 3.69
C VAL A 101 -7.83 3.66 5.08
N GLY A 102 -6.51 3.79 5.22
CA GLY A 102 -5.85 3.70 6.53
C GLY A 102 -5.01 4.94 6.85
N LYS A 103 -4.89 5.25 8.14
CA LYS A 103 -4.07 6.33 8.67
C LYS A 103 -2.84 5.79 9.38
N MET A 104 -1.67 6.35 9.07
CA MET A 104 -0.42 6.06 9.78
C MET A 104 0.54 7.25 9.76
N SER A 105 1.62 7.21 10.54
CA SER A 105 2.65 8.25 10.45
C SER A 105 3.42 8.17 9.12
N PRO A 106 3.96 9.29 8.60
CA PRO A 106 4.78 9.26 7.39
C PRO A 106 5.96 8.29 7.49
N VAL A 107 6.62 8.24 8.65
CA VAL A 107 7.76 7.34 8.90
C VAL A 107 7.36 5.88 8.76
N GLN A 108 6.23 5.49 9.36
CA GLN A 108 5.71 4.11 9.25
C GLN A 108 5.36 3.76 7.81
N MET A 109 4.70 4.69 7.09
CA MET A 109 4.33 4.47 5.69
C MET A 109 5.57 4.27 4.82
N ILE A 110 6.55 5.16 4.90
CA ILE A 110 7.80 5.06 4.13
C ILE A 110 8.53 3.77 4.44
N ALA A 111 8.59 3.35 5.70
CA ALA A 111 9.22 2.07 6.07
C ALA A 111 8.55 0.87 5.37
N VAL A 112 7.21 0.83 5.29
CA VAL A 112 6.49 -0.24 4.57
C VAL A 112 6.88 -0.29 3.10
N TYR A 113 6.88 0.86 2.43
CA TYR A 113 7.16 0.92 0.98
C TYR A 113 8.64 0.76 0.64
N GLN A 114 9.54 1.16 1.53
CA GLN A 114 10.97 0.85 1.41
C GLN A 114 11.25 -0.64 1.55
N LEU A 115 10.59 -1.33 2.50
CA LEU A 115 10.70 -2.77 2.65
C LEU A 115 10.16 -3.53 1.44
N ALA A 116 9.15 -2.97 0.78
CA ALA A 116 8.59 -3.49 -0.47
C ALA A 116 9.38 -3.11 -1.73
N ASP A 117 10.56 -2.49 -1.59
CA ASP A 117 11.43 -2.02 -2.68
C ASP A 117 10.70 -1.15 -3.71
N ARG A 118 9.96 -0.16 -3.19
CA ARG A 118 9.14 0.74 -4.01
C ARG A 118 9.84 2.08 -4.15
N THR A 119 9.91 2.58 -5.38
CA THR A 119 10.24 3.99 -5.63
C THR A 119 9.14 4.87 -5.06
N VAL A 120 9.50 5.94 -4.36
CA VAL A 120 8.55 6.88 -3.77
C VAL A 120 8.81 8.28 -4.32
N TRP A 121 7.74 8.95 -4.75
CA TRP A 121 7.74 10.35 -5.14
C TRP A 121 6.83 11.14 -4.21
N VAL A 122 7.26 12.33 -3.82
CA VAL A 122 6.49 13.26 -2.99
C VAL A 122 6.26 14.54 -3.78
N GLN A 123 5.02 15.02 -3.79
CA GLN A 123 4.62 16.25 -4.47
C GLN A 123 3.84 17.14 -3.50
N ASP A 124 4.25 18.40 -3.40
CA ASP A 124 3.47 19.43 -2.72
C ASP A 124 2.18 19.69 -3.50
N LEU A 125 1.03 19.65 -2.83
CA LEU A 125 -0.22 20.09 -3.44
C LEU A 125 -0.37 21.60 -3.22
N PRO A 126 -0.53 22.41 -4.29
CA PRO A 126 -0.64 23.86 -4.18
C PRO A 126 -2.07 24.27 -3.76
N LEU A 127 -2.45 23.92 -2.54
CA LEU A 127 -3.75 24.19 -1.96
C LEU A 127 -3.77 25.55 -1.25
N THR A 128 -4.89 26.26 -1.33
CA THR A 128 -5.15 27.38 -0.41
C THR A 128 -5.43 26.85 1.00
N PRO A 129 -5.31 27.67 2.06
CA PRO A 129 -5.63 27.24 3.42
C PRO A 129 -7.05 26.67 3.59
N GLU A 130 -8.02 27.23 2.85
CA GLU A 130 -9.40 26.74 2.85
C GLU A 130 -9.52 25.36 2.18
N GLN A 131 -8.83 25.16 1.05
CA GLN A 131 -8.81 23.86 0.36
C GLN A 131 -8.11 22.80 1.20
N GLU A 132 -6.99 23.14 1.82
CA GLU A 132 -6.28 22.25 2.74
C GLU A 132 -7.20 21.82 3.89
N THR A 133 -7.90 22.77 4.52
CA THR A 133 -8.86 22.46 5.60
C THR A 133 -9.95 21.48 5.13
N LYS A 134 -10.50 21.69 3.93
CA LYS A 134 -11.51 20.80 3.34
C LYS A 134 -10.96 19.39 3.09
N VAL A 135 -9.75 19.29 2.52
CA VAL A 135 -9.08 18.01 2.28
C VAL A 135 -8.85 17.27 3.60
N ILE A 136 -8.26 17.93 4.60
CA ILE A 136 -7.99 17.31 5.90
C ILE A 136 -9.29 16.84 6.56
N THR A 137 -10.33 17.67 6.54
CA THR A 137 -11.64 17.30 7.11
C THR A 137 -12.20 16.05 6.44
N LYS A 138 -12.08 15.95 5.11
CA LYS A 138 -12.49 14.75 4.36
C LYS A 138 -11.65 13.54 4.73
N LEU A 139 -10.33 13.69 4.80
CA LEU A 139 -9.41 12.60 5.17
C LEU A 139 -9.70 12.04 6.58
N GLU A 140 -9.97 12.92 7.54
CA GLU A 140 -10.33 12.51 8.91
C GLU A 140 -11.72 11.86 8.97
N SER A 141 -12.67 12.32 8.14
CA SER A 141 -13.97 11.66 7.99
C SER A 141 -13.84 10.28 7.36
N ASP A 142 -12.95 10.12 6.38
CA ASP A 142 -12.83 8.89 5.61
C ASP A 142 -12.24 7.75 6.43
N ILE A 143 -11.46 8.03 7.48
CA ILE A 143 -10.86 6.98 8.30
C ILE A 143 -11.82 6.42 9.37
N LEU A 144 -13.02 6.98 9.49
CA LEU A 144 -14.05 6.48 10.38
C LEU A 144 -14.57 5.12 9.89
N GLU A 145 -14.95 4.24 10.81
CA GLU A 145 -15.34 2.85 10.49
C GLU A 145 -16.49 2.80 9.47
N GLU A 146 -17.45 3.69 9.63
CA GLU A 146 -18.63 3.85 8.78
C GLU A 146 -18.30 4.34 7.36
N ASN A 147 -17.11 4.94 7.14
CA ASN A 147 -16.75 5.62 5.89
C ASN A 147 -15.53 5.00 5.19
N LYS A 148 -14.69 4.26 5.92
CA LYS A 148 -13.37 3.85 5.41
C LYS A 148 -13.40 2.85 4.28
N HIS A 149 -14.48 2.08 4.18
CA HIS A 149 -14.65 1.01 3.22
C HIS A 149 -15.28 1.53 1.93
N TYR A 150 -14.69 1.17 0.79
CA TYR A 150 -15.20 1.60 -0.51
C TYR A 150 -14.95 0.54 -1.59
N SER A 151 -15.81 0.55 -2.62
CA SER A 151 -15.65 -0.27 -3.82
C SER A 151 -14.70 0.43 -4.79
N TYR A 152 -13.80 -0.35 -5.39
CA TYR A 152 -12.90 0.17 -6.41
C TYR A 152 -13.53 -0.05 -7.79
N ASP A 153 -13.68 1.04 -8.52
CA ASP A 153 -14.63 1.15 -9.62
C ASP A 153 -13.91 1.75 -10.83
N HIS A 154 -13.42 0.89 -11.73
CA HIS A 154 -12.46 1.31 -12.77
C HIS A 154 -13.10 1.91 -14.05
N PHE A 155 -14.40 1.71 -14.28
CA PHE A 155 -15.02 1.87 -15.61
C PHE A 155 -16.08 2.97 -15.71
N TRP A 156 -16.19 3.80 -14.70
CA TRP A 156 -17.27 4.77 -14.50
C TRP A 156 -16.74 5.93 -13.66
#